data_AF-A0A6L7CYX4-F1
#
_entry.id   AF-A0A6L7CYX4-F1
#
_cell.length_a   1.000
_cell.length_b   1.000
_cell.length_c   1.000
_cell.angle_alpha   90.00
_cell.angle_beta   90.00
_cell.angle_gamma   90.00
#
_symmetry.space_group_name_H-M   'P 1'
#
loop_
_entity.id
_entity.type
_entity.pdbx_description
1 polymer ?
#
loop_
_entity_poly.entity_id
_entity_poly.type
_entity_poly.pdbx_seq_one_letter_code
_entity_poly.pdbx_strand_id
1 'polypeptide(L)'
;ISAEGELIIAHNEDGFPQLRGDCAIVHVTPDVGLAFTSFAYPGSLCGHTFAVNEKGIVNTVNNIRAVHRPEGMPRQILARASLNATTLDEAITLLTATPRAGAFHHTLGQMGDSRLFSVEATGSGSSVRELAATFGHANHLIHPQLATIEQIVT
;
A
#
# COMPACT_ATOMS: atom_id res chain seq x y z
N ILE A 1 4.54 1.32 18.91
CA ILE A 1 5.72 0.61 19.46
C ILE A 1 5.20 -0.39 20.48
N SER A 2 5.57 -1.67 20.37
CA SER A 2 5.18 -2.68 21.36
C SER A 2 5.84 -2.40 22.71
N ALA A 3 5.46 -3.13 23.76
CA ALA A 3 6.15 -3.05 25.06
C ALA A 3 7.65 -3.40 24.96
N GLU A 4 8.04 -4.08 23.88
CA GLU A 4 9.40 -4.55 23.62
C GLU A 4 10.16 -3.67 22.59
N GLY A 5 9.59 -2.55 22.18
CA GLY A 5 10.24 -1.63 21.25
C GLY A 5 9.96 -1.91 19.77
N GLU A 6 9.07 -2.85 19.44
CA GLU A 6 8.83 -3.26 18.06
C GLU A 6 7.88 -2.30 17.32
N LEU A 7 8.08 -2.18 16.02
CA LEU A 7 7.12 -1.51 15.14
C LEU A 7 5.95 -2.45 14.84
N ILE A 8 4.72 -1.96 14.99
CA ILE A 8 3.49 -2.71 14.73
C ILE A 8 2.75 -2.02 13.59
N ILE A 9 2.40 -2.80 12.57
CA ILE A 9 1.45 -2.42 11.53
C ILE A 9 0.26 -3.37 11.62
N ALA A 10 -0.94 -2.81 11.65
CA ALA A 10 -2.19 -3.55 11.64
C ALA A 10 -3.09 -3.04 10.51
N HIS A 11 -3.89 -3.92 9.92
CA HIS A 11 -4.79 -3.61 8.81
C HIS A 11 -6.05 -4.44 8.90
N ASN A 12 -7.20 -3.79 8.72
CA ASN A 12 -8.47 -4.47 8.47
C ASN A 12 -8.78 -4.34 6.99
N GLU A 13 -9.11 -5.47 6.36
CA GLU A 13 -9.43 -5.51 4.94
C GLU A 13 -10.95 -5.61 4.75
N ASP A 14 -11.55 -4.53 4.25
CA ASP A 14 -12.99 -4.42 4.00
C ASP A 14 -13.27 -4.56 2.50
N GLY A 15 -13.89 -5.68 2.12
CA GLY A 15 -14.15 -6.06 0.74
C GLY A 15 -15.63 -6.23 0.39
N PHE A 16 -15.88 -6.61 -0.87
CA PHE A 16 -17.22 -6.97 -1.31
C PHE A 16 -17.68 -8.27 -0.62
N PRO A 17 -18.82 -8.29 0.11
CA PRO A 17 -19.20 -9.42 0.97
C PRO A 17 -19.27 -10.78 0.25
N GLN A 18 -19.64 -10.77 -1.02
CA GLN A 18 -19.78 -11.96 -1.86
C GLN A 18 -18.43 -12.64 -2.12
N LEU A 19 -17.31 -11.93 -2.01
CA LEU A 19 -15.97 -12.49 -2.20
C LEU A 19 -15.42 -13.16 -0.94
N ARG A 20 -16.10 -13.06 0.21
CA ARG A 20 -15.56 -13.51 1.50
C ARG A 20 -15.11 -14.99 1.49
N GLY A 21 -15.84 -15.85 0.78
CA GLY A 21 -15.51 -17.28 0.68
C GLY A 21 -14.41 -17.60 -0.34
N ASP A 22 -14.05 -16.64 -1.18
CA ASP A 22 -13.16 -16.82 -2.34
C ASP A 22 -11.80 -16.11 -2.14
N CYS A 23 -11.61 -15.39 -1.04
CA CYS A 23 -10.34 -14.79 -0.67
C CYS A 23 -9.39 -15.83 -0.06
N ALA A 24 -8.09 -15.59 -0.19
CA ALA A 24 -7.06 -16.46 0.40
C ALA A 24 -5.86 -15.66 0.92
N ILE A 25 -5.18 -16.21 1.92
CA ILE A 25 -3.78 -15.86 2.17
C ILE A 25 -2.94 -16.73 1.23
N VAL A 26 -2.14 -16.09 0.39
CA VAL A 26 -1.27 -16.77 -0.57
C VAL A 26 0.18 -16.55 -0.20
N HIS A 27 0.99 -17.59 -0.37
CA HIS A 27 2.44 -17.48 -0.44
C HIS A 27 2.86 -17.67 -1.89
N VAL A 28 3.55 -16.68 -2.45
CA VAL A 28 3.88 -16.63 -3.87
C VAL A 28 5.40 -16.60 -4.01
N THR A 29 5.92 -17.57 -4.76
CA THR A 29 7.33 -17.65 -5.15
C THR A 29 7.39 -17.56 -6.67
N PRO A 30 7.62 -16.36 -7.24
CA PRO A 30 7.70 -16.20 -8.69
C PRO A 30 9.04 -16.71 -9.24
N ASP A 31 9.06 -17.12 -10.51
CA ASP A 31 10.32 -17.48 -11.20
C ASP A 31 11.28 -16.27 -11.32
N VAL A 32 10.72 -15.05 -11.37
CA VAL A 32 11.45 -13.79 -11.44
C VAL A 32 10.85 -12.80 -10.43
N GLY A 33 11.69 -12.24 -9.58
CA GLY A 33 11.31 -11.29 -8.53
C GLY A 33 11.37 -11.90 -7.14
N LEU A 34 10.83 -11.18 -6.16
CA LEU A 34 10.89 -11.59 -4.76
C LEU A 34 9.67 -12.45 -4.38
N ALA A 35 9.89 -13.40 -3.47
CA ALA A 35 8.80 -14.13 -2.82
C ALA A 35 8.04 -13.22 -1.84
N PHE A 36 6.74 -13.46 -1.67
CA PHE A 36 5.90 -12.70 -0.75
C PHE A 36 4.68 -13.48 -0.26
N THR A 37 4.12 -13.05 0.86
CA THR A 37 2.83 -13.49 1.39
C THR A 37 1.84 -12.33 1.31
N SER A 38 0.60 -12.57 0.85
CA SER A 38 -0.42 -11.51 0.72
C SER A 38 -1.84 -12.05 0.88
N PHE A 39 -2.77 -11.17 1.23
CA PHE A 39 -4.20 -11.44 1.10
C PHE A 39 -4.66 -11.19 -0.35
N ALA A 40 -5.16 -12.23 -1.01
CA ALA A 40 -5.58 -12.19 -2.41
C ALA A 40 -7.10 -12.18 -2.53
N TYR A 41 -7.62 -11.26 -3.36
CA TYR A 41 -8.96 -11.36 -3.93
C TYR A 41 -8.91 -12.17 -5.23
N PRO A 42 -9.96 -12.95 -5.55
CA PRO A 42 -10.03 -13.67 -6.82
C PRO A 42 -9.99 -12.69 -8.00
N GLY A 43 -9.21 -13.02 -9.03
CA GLY A 43 -9.10 -12.21 -10.26
C GLY A 43 -8.30 -10.92 -10.12
N SER A 44 -7.69 -10.64 -8.96
CA SER A 44 -6.87 -9.44 -8.76
C SER A 44 -5.38 -9.79 -8.55
N LEU A 45 -4.50 -8.85 -8.94
CA LEU A 45 -3.09 -8.92 -8.58
C LEU A 45 -2.91 -8.64 -7.08
N CYS A 46 -2.02 -9.39 -6.43
CA CYS A 46 -1.62 -9.11 -5.04
C CYS A 46 -0.93 -7.74 -4.90
N GLY A 47 -1.00 -7.17 -3.71
CA GLY A 47 -0.33 -5.92 -3.34
C GLY A 47 -1.27 -4.75 -3.03
N HIS A 48 -2.57 -4.86 -3.30
CA HIS A 48 -3.55 -3.80 -3.04
C HIS A 48 -4.33 -3.95 -1.71
N THR A 49 -3.95 -4.93 -0.88
CA THR A 49 -4.57 -5.25 0.42
C THR A 49 -3.48 -5.12 1.49
N PHE A 50 -2.93 -6.23 1.97
CA PHE A 50 -1.72 -6.28 2.74
C PHE A 50 -0.79 -7.40 2.24
N ALA A 51 0.51 -7.18 2.41
CA ALA A 51 1.54 -8.14 2.04
C ALA A 51 2.82 -7.96 2.87
N VAL A 52 3.60 -9.03 2.94
CA VAL A 52 4.99 -9.02 3.39
C VAL A 52 5.86 -9.75 2.37
N ASN A 53 6.96 -9.15 1.93
CA ASN A 53 7.91 -9.82 1.03
C ASN A 53 9.07 -10.48 1.79
N GLU A 54 9.89 -11.27 1.10
CA GLU A 54 11.01 -12.02 1.71
C GLU A 54 12.15 -11.12 2.24
N LYS A 55 12.13 -9.82 1.92
CA LYS A 55 13.04 -8.80 2.51
C LYS A 55 12.44 -8.16 3.77
N GLY A 56 11.29 -8.66 4.23
CA GLY A 56 10.61 -8.21 5.42
C GLY A 56 9.87 -6.88 5.24
N ILE A 57 9.66 -6.41 4.00
CA ILE A 57 8.87 -5.21 3.73
C ILE A 57 7.39 -5.55 3.87
N VAL A 58 6.72 -4.85 4.77
CA VAL A 58 5.29 -4.86 4.98
C VAL A 58 4.68 -3.70 4.21
N ASN A 59 3.60 -3.97 3.47
CA ASN A 59 2.78 -2.96 2.81
C ASN A 59 1.31 -3.24 3.14
N THR A 60 0.62 -2.28 3.75
CA THR A 60 -0.84 -2.30 3.91
C THR A 60 -1.45 -1.15 3.13
N VAL A 61 -2.62 -1.39 2.54
CA VAL A 61 -3.16 -0.52 1.50
C VAL A 61 -4.60 -0.15 1.81
N ASN A 62 -4.88 1.14 1.76
CA ASN A 62 -6.23 1.66 1.81
C ASN A 62 -6.66 2.17 0.43
N ASN A 63 -7.86 1.76 0.02
CA ASN A 63 -8.49 2.26 -1.20
C ASN A 63 -8.82 3.76 -1.07
N ILE A 64 -8.33 4.59 -2.00
CA ILE A 64 -8.70 6.01 -2.13
C ILE A 64 -9.48 6.23 -3.42
N ARG A 65 -10.59 6.98 -3.35
CA ARG A 65 -11.46 7.30 -4.50
C ARG A 65 -11.26 8.74 -4.99
N ALA A 66 -10.06 9.05 -5.49
CA ALA A 66 -9.79 10.33 -6.14
C ALA A 66 -10.67 10.50 -7.40
N VAL A 67 -11.25 11.69 -7.58
CA VAL A 67 -12.14 12.00 -8.72
C VAL A 67 -11.33 12.06 -10.01
N HIS A 68 -10.23 12.81 -10.01
CA HIS A 68 -9.33 12.89 -11.15
C HIS A 68 -8.47 11.63 -11.28
N ARG A 69 -8.54 10.97 -12.43
CA ARG A 69 -7.82 9.73 -12.75
C ARG A 69 -7.25 9.83 -14.17
N PRO A 70 -6.05 10.42 -14.33
CA PRO A 70 -5.42 10.58 -15.64
C PRO A 70 -4.91 9.22 -16.16
N GLU A 71 -4.51 9.20 -17.43
CA GLU A 71 -3.81 8.06 -18.03
C GLU A 71 -2.45 7.86 -17.36
N GLY A 72 -2.07 6.59 -17.16
CA GLY A 72 -0.80 6.21 -16.54
C GLY A 72 -0.83 4.81 -15.96
N MET A 73 0.25 4.43 -15.27
CA MET A 73 0.37 3.11 -14.67
C MET A 73 -0.75 2.87 -13.63
N PRO A 74 -1.53 1.78 -13.73
CA PRO A 74 -2.59 1.51 -12.77
C PRO A 74 -2.05 1.29 -11.36
N ARG A 75 -2.74 1.85 -10.37
CA ARG A 75 -2.36 1.71 -8.96
C ARG A 75 -2.11 0.27 -8.47
N GLN A 76 -2.85 -0.71 -9.00
CA GLN A 76 -2.65 -2.12 -8.64
C GLN A 76 -1.34 -2.69 -9.21
N ILE A 77 -0.92 -2.23 -10.40
CA ILE A 77 0.36 -2.63 -11.00
C ILE A 77 1.53 -2.06 -10.17
N LEU A 78 1.43 -0.79 -9.78
CA LEU A 78 2.43 -0.15 -8.91
C LEU A 78 2.51 -0.84 -7.55
N ALA A 79 1.37 -1.18 -6.96
CA ALA A 79 1.32 -1.89 -5.68
C ALA A 79 1.88 -3.32 -5.79
N ARG A 80 1.63 -4.02 -6.89
CA ARG A 80 2.26 -5.34 -7.14
C ARG A 80 3.77 -5.21 -7.35
N ALA A 81 4.21 -4.19 -8.09
CA ALA A 81 5.62 -3.93 -8.35
C ALA A 81 6.37 -3.62 -7.05
N SER A 82 5.78 -2.88 -6.12
CA SER A 82 6.41 -2.56 -4.83
C SER A 82 6.72 -3.79 -3.98
N LEU A 83 6.05 -4.93 -4.21
CA LEU A 83 6.38 -6.19 -3.51
C LEU A 83 7.73 -6.77 -3.94
N ASN A 84 8.27 -6.35 -5.09
CA ASN A 84 9.62 -6.70 -5.54
C ASN A 84 10.71 -5.76 -4.98
N ALA A 85 10.35 -4.74 -4.20
CA ALA A 85 11.32 -3.84 -3.60
C ALA A 85 12.18 -4.55 -2.55
N THR A 86 13.44 -4.13 -2.43
CA THR A 86 14.39 -4.64 -1.44
C THR A 86 14.57 -3.70 -0.25
N THR A 87 14.17 -2.44 -0.41
CA THR A 87 14.20 -1.41 0.64
C THR A 87 12.90 -0.60 0.67
N LEU A 88 12.63 0.07 1.81
CA LEU A 88 11.54 1.04 1.92
C LEU A 88 11.62 2.16 0.88
N ASP A 89 12.82 2.68 0.63
CA ASP A 89 13.02 3.78 -0.32
C ASP A 89 12.72 3.35 -1.76
N GLU A 90 13.05 2.11 -2.13
CA GLU A 90 12.68 1.52 -3.43
C GLU A 90 11.16 1.32 -3.53
N ALA A 91 10.52 0.81 -2.48
CA ALA A 91 9.06 0.65 -2.43
C ALA A 91 8.35 2.00 -2.59
N ILE A 92 8.80 3.03 -1.88
CA ILE A 92 8.27 4.40 -2.00
C ILE A 92 8.44 4.91 -3.44
N THR A 93 9.64 4.77 -4.01
CA THR A 93 9.93 5.20 -5.39
C THR A 93 8.94 4.59 -6.39
N LEU A 94 8.69 3.28 -6.29
CA LEU A 94 7.72 2.58 -7.13
C LEU A 94 6.29 3.06 -6.90
N LEU A 95 5.87 3.23 -5.65
CA LEU A 95 4.50 3.62 -5.30
C LEU A 95 4.17 5.07 -5.68
N THR A 96 5.18 5.94 -5.75
CA THR A 96 5.03 7.35 -6.15
C THR A 96 5.35 7.60 -7.63
N ALA A 97 5.66 6.56 -8.41
CA ALA A 97 6.02 6.70 -9.81
C ALA A 97 4.90 7.35 -10.63
N THR A 98 5.28 8.16 -11.62
CA THR A 98 4.39 8.87 -12.55
C THR A 98 4.82 8.61 -14.01
N PRO A 99 3.92 8.72 -15.00
CA PRO A 99 2.48 8.98 -14.85
C PRO A 99 1.74 7.77 -14.26
N ARG A 100 0.68 8.02 -13.47
CA ARG A 100 -0.10 6.97 -12.82
C ARG A 100 -1.61 7.22 -12.86
N ALA A 101 -2.37 6.13 -12.77
CA ALA A 101 -3.82 6.14 -12.71
C ALA A 101 -4.36 5.59 -11.38
N GLY A 102 -5.39 6.27 -10.85
CA GLY A 102 -6.02 5.93 -9.58
C GLY A 102 -5.22 6.39 -8.35
N ALA A 103 -5.72 6.05 -7.17
CA ALA A 103 -5.11 6.45 -5.91
C ALA A 103 -5.12 5.33 -4.87
N PHE A 104 -4.09 5.28 -4.04
CA PHE A 104 -4.01 4.44 -2.85
C PHE A 104 -3.30 5.20 -1.75
N HIS A 105 -3.59 4.83 -0.51
CA HIS A 105 -2.71 5.06 0.61
C HIS A 105 -1.99 3.77 0.97
N HIS A 106 -0.71 3.86 1.32
CA HIS A 106 0.14 2.75 1.75
C HIS A 106 0.76 3.04 3.11
N THR A 107 0.71 2.08 4.03
CA THR A 107 1.60 2.06 5.20
C THR A 107 2.72 1.06 4.97
N LEU A 108 3.96 1.52 5.08
CA LEU A 108 5.16 0.73 4.84
C LEU A 108 6.00 0.62 6.11
N GLY A 109 6.57 -0.57 6.31
CA GLY A 109 7.61 -0.84 7.30
C GLY A 109 8.49 -1.98 6.83
N GLN A 110 9.68 -2.14 7.41
CA GLN A 110 10.61 -3.19 7.01
C GLN A 110 11.31 -3.80 8.22
N MET A 111 11.44 -5.12 8.26
CA MET A 111 12.22 -5.81 9.29
C MET A 111 13.67 -5.29 9.32
N GLY A 112 14.12 -4.84 10.50
CA GLY A 112 15.46 -4.27 10.68
C GLY A 112 15.60 -2.79 10.33
N ASP A 113 14.56 -2.16 9.78
CA ASP A 113 14.48 -0.70 9.59
C ASP A 113 13.57 -0.10 10.67
N SER A 114 14.01 0.98 11.32
CA SER A 114 13.26 1.65 12.38
C SER A 114 12.21 2.65 11.86
N ARG A 115 12.11 2.84 10.55
CA ARG A 115 11.20 3.80 9.91
C ARG A 115 9.85 3.15 9.57
N LEU A 116 8.79 3.94 9.71
CA LEU A 116 7.47 3.65 9.16
C LEU A 116 7.06 4.80 8.24
N PHE A 117 6.40 4.49 7.14
CA PHE A 117 5.93 5.51 6.20
C PHE A 117 4.44 5.40 5.95
N SER A 118 3.78 6.56 5.91
CA SER A 118 2.48 6.77 5.27
C SER A 118 2.72 7.37 3.89
N VAL A 119 2.17 6.75 2.85
CA VAL A 119 2.31 7.21 1.46
C VAL A 119 0.93 7.34 0.85
N GLU A 120 0.48 8.56 0.62
CA GLU A 120 -0.68 8.83 -0.23
C GLU A 120 -0.18 9.11 -1.64
N ALA A 121 -0.71 8.42 -2.64
CA ALA A 121 -0.34 8.69 -4.02
C ALA A 121 -1.57 8.65 -4.93
N THR A 122 -1.66 9.64 -5.82
CA THR A 122 -2.78 9.91 -6.72
C THR A 122 -2.26 10.23 -8.12
N GLY A 123 -3.15 10.34 -9.10
CA GLY A 123 -2.77 10.80 -10.44
C GLY A 123 -2.29 12.27 -10.51
N SER A 124 -2.58 13.08 -9.49
CA SER A 124 -2.25 14.51 -9.43
C SER A 124 -1.07 14.84 -8.51
N GLY A 125 -0.51 13.84 -7.83
CA GLY A 125 0.57 14.05 -6.87
C GLY A 125 0.66 12.93 -5.84
N SER A 126 1.72 12.97 -5.04
CA SER A 126 1.94 12.05 -3.93
C SER A 126 2.47 12.80 -2.70
N SER A 127 2.31 12.17 -1.54
CA SER A 127 2.82 12.65 -0.27
C SER A 127 3.39 11.46 0.52
N VAL A 128 4.65 11.57 0.90
CA VAL A 128 5.39 10.58 1.69
C VAL A 128 5.67 11.20 3.06
N ARG A 129 5.26 10.51 4.13
CA ARG A 129 5.44 10.96 5.51
C ARG A 129 6.03 9.84 6.34
N GLU A 130 7.20 10.10 6.94
CA GLU A 130 7.71 9.24 8.00
C GLU A 130 6.84 9.41 9.26
N LEU A 131 6.56 8.30 9.95
CA LEU A 131 5.67 8.24 11.10
C LEU A 131 6.49 8.15 12.39
N ALA A 132 6.49 9.21 13.18
CA ALA A 132 7.19 9.27 14.47
C ALA A 132 6.29 8.93 15.68
N ALA A 133 5.01 8.68 15.45
CA ALA A 133 4.02 8.39 16.49
C ALA A 133 2.92 7.45 15.96
N THR A 134 2.03 7.01 16.84
CA THR A 134 0.85 6.23 16.45
C THR A 134 0.06 6.98 15.38
N PHE A 135 -0.26 6.26 14.30
CA PHE A 135 -0.92 6.82 13.14
C PHE A 135 -1.99 5.84 12.65
N GLY A 136 -3.08 6.38 12.13
CA GLY A 136 -4.15 5.62 11.52
C GLY A 136 -4.54 6.26 10.19
N HIS A 137 -4.93 5.44 9.25
CA HIS A 137 -5.40 5.88 7.94
C HIS A 137 -6.57 5.00 7.49
N ALA A 138 -7.54 5.60 6.82
CA ALA A 138 -8.70 4.92 6.26
C ALA A 138 -8.79 5.18 4.74
N ASN A 139 -9.99 5.34 4.18
CA ASN A 139 -10.22 5.40 2.74
C ASN A 139 -10.28 6.82 2.13
N HIS A 140 -9.69 7.82 2.81
CA HIS A 140 -9.67 9.22 2.34
C HIS A 140 -8.29 9.86 2.56
N LEU A 141 -7.91 10.79 1.67
CA LEU A 141 -6.68 11.58 1.76
C LEU A 141 -6.74 12.51 2.98
N ILE A 142 -5.70 12.48 3.80
CA ILE A 142 -5.53 13.31 4.99
C ILE A 142 -4.17 14.03 5.02
N HIS A 143 -3.26 13.75 4.09
CA HIS A 143 -1.98 14.46 4.02
C HIS A 143 -2.21 15.91 3.55
N PRO A 144 -1.67 16.93 4.27
CA PRO A 144 -1.85 18.33 3.89
C PRO A 144 -1.43 18.66 2.46
N GLN A 145 -0.42 17.98 1.92
CA GLN A 145 0.06 18.16 0.55
C GLN A 145 -0.99 17.80 -0.52
N LEU A 146 -1.98 16.96 -0.18
CA LEU A 146 -3.02 16.50 -1.09
C LEU A 146 -4.42 16.99 -0.66
N ALA A 147 -4.49 17.98 0.24
CA ALA A 147 -5.75 18.47 0.79
C ALA A 147 -6.70 19.08 -0.25
N THR A 148 -6.19 19.52 -1.39
CA THR A 148 -6.98 20.11 -2.49
C THR A 148 -7.43 19.07 -3.53
N ILE A 149 -7.02 17.80 -3.40
CA ILE A 149 -7.40 16.75 -4.34
C ILE A 149 -8.84 16.32 -4.06
N GLU A 150 -9.69 16.46 -5.08
CA GLU A 150 -11.09 16.05 -5.01
C GLU A 150 -11.21 14.52 -4.91
N GLN A 151 -12.03 14.05 -3.98
CA GLN A 151 -12.23 12.63 -3.68
C GLN A 151 -13.66 12.36 -3.20
N ILE A 152 -14.09 11.10 -3.35
CA ILE A 152 -15.35 10.61 -2.81
C ILE A 152 -15.05 9.88 -1.50
N VAL A 153 -15.62 10.35 -0.40
CA VAL A 153 -15.54 9.70 0.92
C VAL A 153 -16.84 8.91 1.14
N THR A 154 -16.71 7.62 1.45
CA THR A 154 -17.82 6.68 1.68
C THR A 154 -17.68 6.03 3.03
#